data_AF-A0A5J4UVQ4-F1
#
_entry.id   AF-A0A5J4UVQ4-F1
#
_cell.length_a   1.000
_cell.length_b   1.000
_cell.length_c   1.000
_cell.angle_alpha   90.00
_cell.angle_beta   90.00
_cell.angle_gamma   90.00
#
_symmetry.space_group_name_H-M   'P 1'
#
loop_
_entity.id
_entity.type
_entity.pdbx_description
1 polymer ?
#
loop_
_entity_poly.entity_id
_entity_poly.type
_entity_poly.pdbx_seq_one_letter_code
_entity_poly.pdbx_strand_id
1 'polypeptide(L)'
;FLAKAIQVQGLNTIESQLESNAVAPFKNDGEHHYSIKEIKPEQQMPALFDKEIIISLSDSDHDVSQIQNSFLSIVLTANLQFDINFEQFDDSYTHRITIFVGLKSGSYIFREYTVYHRGRTINGSLQIDATTESFIYNTIKPKSEKNIRKYIRSIFKNFHKIYTQACGTYIKMREIEEAIGQQTNVPFLMPVRFRISVTLDDLLIFSAFTDYPNGMIGDLKIKFKINPNEFVFAQVNPTISLAKYYTMNKDELLSSGKQKLMDIDLFFRNWSLTFQYTKQFTYVGCTDDLIINIRMEQLTQSGLKNVVCDIAPVTVSIKNYVVTEVTANMARYKATDACLAKVREFFSTRAFVVPAQRVEIWPFPTSATLIGIRTSQNIPLSHVTDFVLLFSKNAKCTTCLKIPSYQNMQLTTCGRNFPDMHMSTTDQQFFQFLLNASNVALLFEATDKFEDALTTQRNTATIRLNVHTDLTSFMVSLQCERNSNGVTDCHYKVDINSKRPPPPILCTVHDTFQLFSPNQGGSCHYDTTHSFDEVIKDIGAQQQL
;
A
#
# COMPACT_ATOMS: atom_id res chain seq x y z
N PHE A 1 -3.60 -11.87 7.50
CA PHE A 1 -4.75 -12.79 7.67
C PHE A 1 -4.54 -13.71 8.87
N LEU A 2 -3.38 -14.36 8.99
CA LEU A 2 -3.01 -15.22 10.13
C LEU A 2 -3.04 -14.51 11.50
N ALA A 3 -2.43 -13.33 11.64
CA ALA A 3 -2.45 -12.58 12.91
C ALA A 3 -3.87 -12.20 13.38
N LYS A 4 -4.78 -11.97 12.43
CA LYS A 4 -6.21 -11.72 12.72
C LYS A 4 -6.98 -13.01 13.02
N ALA A 5 -6.66 -14.11 12.34
CA ALA A 5 -7.23 -15.42 12.63
C ALA A 5 -6.83 -15.88 14.04
N ILE A 6 -5.57 -15.62 14.46
CA ILE A 6 -5.07 -15.90 15.80
C ILE A 6 -5.78 -15.05 16.87
N GLN A 7 -6.10 -13.76 16.60
CA GLN A 7 -6.80 -12.90 17.57
C GLN A 7 -8.33 -13.08 17.62
N VAL A 8 -8.97 -13.52 16.53
CA VAL A 8 -10.44 -13.62 16.43
C VAL A 8 -10.94 -15.05 16.69
N GLN A 9 -10.17 -16.07 16.33
CA GLN A 9 -10.47 -17.42 16.81
C GLN A 9 -10.00 -17.52 18.26
N GLY A 10 -10.94 -17.39 19.20
CA GLY A 10 -10.78 -17.82 20.59
C GLY A 10 -10.56 -19.34 20.68
N LEU A 11 -9.48 -19.83 20.05
CA LEU A 11 -8.91 -21.14 20.30
C LEU A 11 -7.99 -20.95 21.50
N ASN A 12 -8.59 -21.03 22.70
CA ASN A 12 -7.89 -21.09 23.99
C ASN A 12 -6.75 -22.12 24.01
N THR A 13 -6.72 -23.08 23.07
CA THR A 13 -5.64 -24.06 22.86
C THR A 13 -4.44 -23.54 22.06
N ILE A 14 -4.63 -22.66 21.07
CA ILE A 14 -3.51 -22.07 20.30
C ILE A 14 -2.89 -20.92 21.07
N GLU A 15 -3.70 -20.09 21.72
CA GLU A 15 -3.21 -19.00 22.56
C GLU A 15 -2.44 -19.55 23.77
N SER A 16 -2.90 -20.62 24.43
CA SER A 16 -2.13 -21.26 25.52
C SER A 16 -0.88 -22.02 25.03
N GLN A 17 -0.89 -22.58 23.82
CA GLN A 17 0.32 -23.15 23.21
C GLN A 17 1.32 -22.08 22.76
N LEU A 18 0.84 -20.95 22.26
CA LEU A 18 1.66 -19.80 21.96
C LEU A 18 2.12 -19.12 23.24
N GLU A 19 1.35 -19.02 24.33
CA GLU A 19 1.81 -18.48 25.62
C GLU A 19 2.82 -19.40 26.31
N SER A 20 2.71 -20.72 26.13
CA SER A 20 3.68 -21.69 26.65
C SER A 20 4.94 -21.84 25.78
N ASN A 21 4.89 -21.44 24.50
CA ASN A 21 6.03 -21.41 23.57
C ASN A 21 6.57 -20.01 23.28
N ALA A 22 5.83 -18.95 23.61
CA ALA A 22 6.26 -17.58 23.49
C ALA A 22 7.17 -17.28 24.66
N VAL A 23 8.37 -16.82 24.32
CA VAL A 23 9.22 -16.16 25.28
C VAL A 23 8.41 -15.01 25.88
N ALA A 24 8.23 -15.01 27.21
CA ALA A 24 7.65 -13.90 27.94
C ALA A 24 8.23 -12.58 27.37
N PRO A 25 7.40 -11.55 27.10
CA PRO A 25 7.87 -10.33 26.46
C PRO A 25 9.12 -9.85 27.18
N PHE A 26 10.19 -9.61 26.43
CA PHE A 26 11.48 -9.17 26.96
C PHE A 26 11.22 -8.05 27.97
N LYS A 27 11.53 -8.33 29.24
CA LYS A 27 11.33 -7.36 30.28
C LYS A 27 12.42 -6.32 30.12
N ASN A 28 12.04 -5.15 29.59
CA ASN A 28 12.90 -3.97 29.56
C ASN A 28 13.46 -3.77 30.98
N ASP A 29 14.76 -3.55 31.08
CA ASP A 29 15.47 -3.45 32.35
C ASP A 29 15.11 -2.21 33.17
N GLY A 30 14.35 -1.27 32.58
CA GLY A 30 13.89 -0.05 33.23
C GLY A 30 14.98 1.03 33.36
N GLU A 31 16.21 0.74 32.94
CA GLU A 31 17.35 1.66 32.97
C GLU A 31 17.77 2.12 31.56
N HIS A 32 17.52 1.29 30.54
CA HIS A 32 17.90 1.55 29.16
C HIS A 32 16.72 2.02 28.31
N HIS A 33 16.97 3.15 27.65
CA HIS A 33 15.95 3.97 27.02
C HIS A 33 15.57 3.39 25.64
N TYR A 34 14.29 3.52 25.27
CA TYR A 34 13.85 3.37 23.88
C TYR A 34 14.74 4.24 22.99
N SER A 35 15.41 3.63 22.00
CA SER A 35 16.27 4.35 21.07
C SER A 35 15.98 3.97 19.63
N ILE A 36 16.29 4.88 18.72
CA ILE A 36 16.23 4.65 17.28
C ILE A 36 17.66 4.70 16.75
N LYS A 37 18.06 3.68 15.99
CA LYS A 37 19.32 3.66 15.25
C LYS A 37 19.05 3.81 13.78
N GLU A 38 19.75 4.75 13.17
CA GLU A 38 19.85 4.84 11.72
C GLU A 38 20.93 3.88 11.21
N ILE A 39 20.53 3.00 10.30
CA ILE A 39 21.41 2.10 9.56
C ILE A 39 21.38 2.52 8.09
N LYS A 40 22.55 2.63 7.45
CA LYS A 40 22.69 2.96 6.03
C LYS A 40 22.77 1.67 5.19
N PRO A 41 22.39 1.72 3.89
CA PRO A 41 22.53 0.57 3.00
C PRO A 41 24.00 0.16 2.82
N GLU A 42 24.21 -1.08 2.41
CA GLU A 42 25.55 -1.62 2.15
C GLU A 42 26.19 -1.01 0.90
N GLN A 43 25.37 -0.63 -0.08
CA GLN A 43 25.81 0.05 -1.28
C GLN A 43 26.01 1.55 -1.02
N GLN A 44 26.99 2.14 -1.71
CA GLN A 44 27.13 3.59 -1.77
C GLN A 44 25.93 4.21 -2.50
N MET A 45 25.37 5.27 -1.91
CA MET A 45 24.34 6.10 -2.54
C MET A 45 25.00 7.25 -3.33
N PRO A 46 24.41 7.72 -4.44
CA PRO A 46 23.10 7.37 -4.97
C PRO A 46 23.08 6.04 -5.75
N ALA A 47 21.96 5.31 -5.68
CA ALA A 47 21.69 4.14 -6.50
C ALA A 47 20.90 4.52 -7.77
N LEU A 48 21.40 4.09 -8.92
CA LEU A 48 20.76 4.31 -10.22
C LEU A 48 19.48 3.48 -10.40
N PHE A 49 18.72 3.82 -11.43
CA PHE A 49 17.49 3.11 -11.82
C PHE A 49 17.65 1.59 -11.83
N ASP A 50 16.68 0.88 -11.26
CA ASP A 50 16.56 -0.59 -11.24
C ASP A 50 17.69 -1.33 -10.49
N LYS A 51 18.49 -0.63 -9.69
CA LYS A 51 19.50 -1.27 -8.84
C LYS A 51 18.88 -1.86 -7.56
N GLU A 52 19.42 -3.01 -7.16
CA GLU A 52 19.12 -3.64 -5.87
C GLU A 52 19.76 -2.84 -4.73
N ILE A 53 19.01 -2.68 -3.64
CA ILE A 53 19.47 -2.04 -2.41
C ILE A 53 19.40 -3.07 -1.30
N ILE A 54 20.49 -3.25 -0.56
CA ILE A 54 20.59 -4.14 0.61
C ILE A 54 20.78 -3.26 1.83
N ILE A 55 19.95 -3.47 2.84
CA ILE A 55 20.03 -2.74 4.11
C ILE A 55 19.81 -3.69 5.28
N SER A 56 20.60 -3.50 6.34
CA SER A 56 20.44 -4.29 7.55
C SER A 56 19.28 -3.77 8.40
N LEU A 57 18.55 -4.72 9.00
CA LEU A 57 17.44 -4.51 9.91
C LEU A 57 17.82 -4.92 11.35
N SER A 58 19.10 -5.14 11.61
CA SER A 58 19.64 -5.55 12.90
C SER A 58 20.96 -4.84 13.13
N ASP A 59 21.30 -4.58 14.39
CA ASP A 59 22.53 -3.90 14.76
C ASP A 59 23.12 -4.57 16.00
N SER A 60 24.43 -4.85 15.97
CA SER A 60 25.11 -5.58 17.05
C SER A 60 25.34 -4.75 18.32
N ASP A 61 25.15 -3.43 18.27
CA ASP A 61 25.36 -2.56 19.42
C ASP A 61 24.28 -2.74 20.50
N HIS A 62 23.15 -3.40 20.19
CA HIS A 62 21.99 -3.56 21.06
C HIS A 62 21.42 -4.98 20.97
N ASP A 63 20.77 -5.42 22.05
CA ASP A 63 20.32 -6.80 22.15
C ASP A 63 19.05 -7.09 21.35
N VAL A 64 18.12 -6.13 21.24
CA VAL A 64 16.82 -6.37 20.61
C VAL A 64 16.42 -5.25 19.64
N SER A 65 15.99 -5.64 18.44
CA SER A 65 15.37 -4.77 17.43
C SER A 65 13.85 -4.96 17.43
N GLN A 66 13.08 -3.87 17.57
CA GLN A 66 11.62 -3.89 17.51
C GLN A 66 11.14 -3.68 16.08
N ILE A 67 10.96 -4.76 15.32
CA ILE A 67 10.62 -4.71 13.89
C ILE A 67 9.31 -3.96 13.67
N GLN A 68 8.28 -4.22 14.49
CA GLN A 68 6.97 -3.55 14.42
C GLN A 68 7.01 -2.02 14.61
N ASN A 69 8.03 -1.51 15.31
CA ASN A 69 8.21 -0.08 15.60
C ASN A 69 9.24 0.59 14.67
N SER A 70 9.78 -0.17 13.72
CA SER A 70 10.87 0.26 12.85
C SER A 70 10.38 0.56 11.44
N PHE A 71 11.10 1.42 10.72
CA PHE A 71 10.72 1.84 9.38
C PHE A 71 11.91 2.21 8.49
N LEU A 72 11.73 2.04 7.18
CA LEU A 72 12.64 2.48 6.14
C LEU A 72 12.27 3.88 5.67
N SER A 73 13.26 4.77 5.58
CA SER A 73 13.18 6.07 4.92
C SER A 73 13.90 5.99 3.59
N ILE A 74 13.18 6.19 2.49
CA ILE A 74 13.70 6.16 1.12
C ILE A 74 13.51 7.55 0.53
N VAL A 75 14.58 8.11 -0.01
CA VAL A 75 14.55 9.37 -0.75
C VAL A 75 15.02 9.12 -2.16
N LEU A 76 14.19 9.51 -3.12
CA LEU A 76 14.49 9.36 -4.54
C LEU A 76 14.16 10.65 -5.29
N THR A 77 14.91 10.93 -6.35
CA THR A 77 14.59 11.97 -7.32
C THR A 77 14.14 11.29 -8.60
N ALA A 78 12.90 11.52 -9.01
CA ALA A 78 12.36 10.99 -10.26
C ALA A 78 12.17 12.11 -11.28
N ASN A 79 12.48 11.83 -12.54
CA ASN A 79 12.20 12.74 -13.64
C ASN A 79 10.78 12.47 -14.15
N LEU A 80 9.85 13.34 -13.75
CA LEU A 80 8.48 13.32 -14.24
C LEU A 80 8.45 13.80 -15.69
N GLN A 81 7.59 13.18 -16.48
CA GLN A 81 7.34 13.46 -17.88
C GLN A 81 5.90 13.92 -18.05
N PHE A 82 5.70 15.11 -18.60
CA PHE A 82 4.39 15.65 -18.97
C PHE A 82 4.27 15.67 -20.51
N ASP A 83 3.14 15.22 -21.04
CA ASP A 83 2.85 15.18 -22.47
C ASP A 83 2.35 16.51 -23.05
N ILE A 84 1.92 17.43 -22.18
CA ILE A 84 1.46 18.76 -22.56
C ILE A 84 2.36 19.86 -22.00
N ASN A 85 2.41 20.98 -22.72
CA ASN A 85 2.94 22.21 -22.17
C ASN A 85 1.85 22.89 -21.35
N PHE A 86 2.25 23.55 -20.27
CA PHE A 86 1.35 24.37 -19.50
C PHE A 86 1.70 25.84 -19.78
N GLU A 87 1.10 26.42 -20.82
CA GLU A 87 1.41 27.80 -21.27
C GLU A 87 0.53 28.88 -20.61
N GLN A 88 1.17 30.02 -20.33
CA GLN A 88 0.60 31.34 -20.02
C GLN A 88 -0.64 31.33 -19.12
N PHE A 89 -0.41 31.12 -17.84
CA PHE A 89 -1.41 31.37 -16.81
C PHE A 89 -1.43 32.86 -16.47
N ASP A 90 -2.60 33.34 -16.09
CA ASP A 90 -2.68 34.59 -15.35
C ASP A 90 -1.99 34.37 -13.98
N ASP A 91 -0.94 35.14 -13.69
CA ASP A 91 -0.12 35.09 -12.46
C ASP A 91 -0.97 35.04 -11.18
N SER A 92 -2.19 35.56 -11.24
CA SER A 92 -3.11 35.58 -10.11
C SER A 92 -3.72 34.21 -9.75
N TYR A 93 -3.57 33.17 -10.59
CA TYR A 93 -4.19 31.83 -10.40
C TYR A 93 -3.22 30.64 -10.43
N THR A 94 -1.95 30.81 -10.83
CA THR A 94 -0.94 29.73 -10.88
C THR A 94 -0.71 29.02 -9.54
N HIS A 95 -0.87 29.76 -8.43
CA HIS A 95 -0.72 29.23 -7.07
C HIS A 95 -1.92 28.40 -6.59
N ARG A 96 -3.01 28.34 -7.39
CA ARG A 96 -4.30 27.73 -7.02
C ARG A 96 -4.45 26.31 -7.55
N ILE A 97 -3.63 25.91 -8.52
CA ILE A 97 -3.62 24.56 -9.09
C ILE A 97 -2.44 23.80 -8.49
N THR A 98 -2.72 22.62 -7.95
CA THR A 98 -1.70 21.77 -7.32
C THR A 98 -1.98 20.34 -7.71
N ILE A 99 -0.94 19.60 -8.10
CA ILE A 99 -1.01 18.18 -8.39
C ILE A 99 -0.25 17.46 -7.29
N PHE A 100 -0.87 16.45 -6.69
CA PHE A 100 -0.15 15.50 -5.87
C PHE A 100 0.44 14.40 -6.78
N VAL A 101 1.69 14.04 -6.55
CA VAL A 101 2.35 12.86 -7.13
C VAL A 101 2.98 12.06 -6.00
N GLY A 102 2.80 10.75 -5.97
CA GLY A 102 3.35 9.91 -4.91
C GLY A 102 2.80 8.50 -4.91
N LEU A 103 2.77 7.87 -3.74
CA LEU A 103 2.22 6.53 -3.54
C LEU A 103 0.99 6.58 -2.65
N LYS A 104 0.08 5.63 -2.83
CA LYS A 104 -1.05 5.43 -1.91
C LYS A 104 -0.59 4.92 -0.54
N SER A 105 0.46 4.09 -0.52
CA SER A 105 1.16 3.58 0.65
C SER A 105 2.64 3.50 0.35
N GLY A 106 3.51 3.82 1.32
CA GLY A 106 4.95 3.69 1.16
C GLY A 106 5.39 2.27 0.85
N SER A 107 4.70 1.26 1.39
CA SER A 107 4.97 -0.16 1.10
C SER A 107 4.84 -0.55 -0.37
N TYR A 108 4.10 0.23 -1.17
CA TYR A 108 3.91 -0.05 -2.60
C TYR A 108 5.16 0.31 -3.44
N ILE A 109 6.19 0.88 -2.82
CA ILE A 109 7.43 1.21 -3.50
C ILE A 109 8.29 -0.02 -3.82
N PHE A 110 8.06 -1.16 -3.17
CA PHE A 110 8.87 -2.35 -3.42
C PHE A 110 8.31 -3.16 -4.59
N ARG A 111 9.14 -3.37 -5.62
CA ARG A 111 8.82 -4.27 -6.73
C ARG A 111 8.97 -5.72 -6.28
N GLU A 112 10.16 -6.02 -5.77
CA GLU A 112 10.56 -7.33 -5.28
C GLU A 112 11.43 -7.15 -4.05
N TYR A 113 11.43 -8.13 -3.16
CA TYR A 113 12.37 -8.19 -2.05
C TYR A 113 12.81 -9.61 -1.74
N THR A 114 13.89 -9.72 -0.97
CA THR A 114 14.42 -10.97 -0.42
C THR A 114 15.01 -10.69 0.94
N VAL A 115 14.84 -11.61 1.89
CA VAL A 115 15.37 -11.45 3.26
C VAL A 115 16.60 -12.33 3.43
N TYR A 116 17.59 -11.80 4.14
CA TYR A 116 18.84 -12.47 4.45
C TYR A 116 18.97 -12.65 5.96
N HIS A 117 19.50 -13.80 6.36
CA HIS A 117 19.87 -14.10 7.72
C HIS A 117 21.29 -14.70 7.74
N ARG A 118 22.20 -14.17 8.57
CA ARG A 118 23.60 -14.66 8.65
C ARG A 118 24.33 -14.64 7.30
N GLY A 119 24.13 -13.58 6.54
CA GLY A 119 24.68 -13.44 5.18
C GLY A 119 24.13 -14.44 4.15
N ARG A 120 23.14 -15.27 4.49
CA ARG A 120 22.49 -16.23 3.59
C ARG A 120 21.08 -15.78 3.27
N THR A 121 20.64 -15.99 2.03
CA THR A 121 19.24 -15.81 1.66
C THR A 121 18.37 -16.77 2.48
N ILE A 122 17.30 -16.28 3.09
CA ILE A 122 16.26 -17.13 3.66
C ILE A 122 15.53 -17.78 2.48
N ASN A 123 15.64 -19.10 2.32
CA ASN A 123 14.93 -19.83 1.26
C ASN A 123 13.45 -19.49 1.28
N GLY A 124 12.79 -19.25 0.14
CA GLY A 124 11.36 -18.93 0.09
C GLY A 124 10.99 -17.48 0.45
N SER A 125 11.93 -16.65 0.93
CA SER A 125 11.67 -15.23 1.24
C SER A 125 11.62 -14.30 0.02
N LEU A 126 11.93 -14.80 -1.18
CA LEU A 126 11.85 -14.02 -2.40
C LEU A 126 10.39 -13.74 -2.73
N GLN A 127 10.02 -12.46 -2.68
CA GLN A 127 8.74 -11.98 -3.19
C GLN A 127 8.97 -11.17 -4.46
N ILE A 128 8.50 -11.70 -5.59
CA ILE A 128 8.71 -11.10 -6.92
C ILE A 128 7.71 -9.98 -7.26
N ASP A 129 6.56 -9.95 -6.58
CA ASP A 129 5.56 -8.89 -6.67
C ASP A 129 5.15 -8.46 -5.26
N ALA A 130 6.05 -7.70 -4.65
CA ALA A 130 5.89 -7.15 -3.31
C ALA A 130 4.85 -6.03 -3.26
N THR A 131 4.59 -5.38 -4.39
CA THR A 131 3.58 -4.32 -4.52
C THR A 131 2.18 -4.90 -4.34
N THR A 132 1.83 -5.95 -5.09
CA THR A 132 0.52 -6.62 -5.00
C THR A 132 0.32 -7.27 -3.63
N GLU A 133 1.35 -7.94 -3.08
CA GLU A 133 1.31 -8.48 -1.72
C GLU A 133 1.02 -7.38 -0.68
N SER A 134 1.77 -6.28 -0.76
CA SER A 134 1.57 -5.13 0.13
C SER A 134 0.17 -4.54 -0.01
N PHE A 135 -0.39 -4.48 -1.22
CA PHE A 135 -1.76 -4.01 -1.43
C PHE A 135 -2.78 -4.92 -0.77
N ILE A 136 -2.68 -6.23 -0.97
CA ILE A 136 -3.61 -7.22 -0.39
C ILE A 136 -3.59 -7.12 1.14
N TYR A 137 -2.38 -7.17 1.71
CA TYR A 137 -2.20 -7.15 3.16
C TYR A 137 -2.63 -5.82 3.78
N ASN A 138 -2.19 -4.69 3.22
CA ASN A 138 -2.48 -3.38 3.79
C ASN A 138 -3.93 -2.93 3.53
N THR A 139 -4.61 -3.43 2.48
CA THR A 139 -6.00 -3.04 2.21
C THR A 139 -6.94 -3.43 3.34
N ILE A 140 -6.74 -4.60 3.96
CA ILE A 140 -7.58 -5.07 5.08
C ILE A 140 -7.08 -4.66 6.46
N LYS A 141 -5.97 -3.92 6.59
CA LYS A 141 -5.52 -3.45 7.91
C LYS A 141 -6.61 -2.61 8.61
N PRO A 142 -6.85 -2.82 9.92
CA PRO A 142 -7.82 -2.05 10.69
C PRO A 142 -7.59 -0.53 10.61
N LYS A 143 -8.67 0.23 10.76
CA LYS A 143 -8.62 1.70 10.72
C LYS A 143 -7.70 2.30 11.78
N SER A 144 -7.64 1.73 12.98
CA SER A 144 -6.74 2.15 14.06
C SER A 144 -5.27 2.09 13.62
N GLU A 145 -4.83 0.96 13.06
CA GLU A 145 -3.47 0.79 12.52
C GLU A 145 -3.17 1.77 11.37
N LYS A 146 -4.16 2.06 10.52
CA LYS A 146 -3.97 2.99 9.39
C LYS A 146 -3.84 4.45 9.80
N ASN A 147 -4.49 4.87 10.88
CA ASN A 147 -4.62 6.28 11.23
C ASN A 147 -3.48 6.81 12.10
N ILE A 148 -2.78 5.94 12.84
CA ILE A 148 -1.77 6.37 13.82
C ILE A 148 -0.45 6.81 13.15
N ARG A 149 -0.15 6.29 11.95
CA ARG A 149 1.17 6.43 11.33
C ARG A 149 1.22 7.46 10.18
N LYS A 150 1.43 8.72 10.56
CA LYS A 150 1.59 9.88 9.65
C LYS A 150 2.84 9.70 8.76
N TYR A 151 2.83 10.19 7.51
CA TYR A 151 3.90 10.07 6.48
C TYR A 151 4.02 8.73 5.73
N ILE A 152 3.37 7.65 6.18
CA ILE A 152 3.46 6.32 5.52
C ILE A 152 2.37 6.11 4.46
N ARG A 153 1.21 6.78 4.59
CA ARG A 153 0.07 6.60 3.67
C ARG A 153 -0.49 7.91 3.16
N SER A 154 -0.81 7.94 1.86
CA SER A 154 -1.53 9.05 1.23
C SER A 154 -3.02 8.74 1.24
N ILE A 155 -3.68 9.08 2.36
CA ILE A 155 -5.12 8.93 2.49
C ILE A 155 -5.82 10.03 1.70
N PHE A 156 -6.80 9.68 0.86
CA PHE A 156 -7.43 10.66 -0.03
C PHE A 156 -8.13 11.80 0.72
N LYS A 157 -8.76 11.49 1.85
CA LYS A 157 -9.36 12.47 2.77
C LYS A 157 -8.35 13.52 3.26
N ASN A 158 -7.06 13.19 3.32
CA ASN A 158 -5.98 14.10 3.74
C ASN A 158 -5.56 15.08 2.62
N PHE A 159 -5.89 14.82 1.34
CA PHE A 159 -5.69 15.81 0.26
C PHE A 159 -6.51 17.07 0.48
N HIS A 160 -7.70 16.93 1.09
CA HIS A 160 -8.59 18.05 1.38
C HIS A 160 -8.02 19.06 2.39
N LYS A 161 -6.85 18.80 2.97
CA LYS A 161 -6.18 19.73 3.89
C LYS A 161 -4.73 20.03 3.50
N ILE A 162 -4.26 19.48 2.36
CA ILE A 162 -2.86 19.56 1.89
C ILE A 162 -1.93 19.30 3.08
N TYR A 163 -2.11 18.16 3.75
CA TYR A 163 -1.24 17.82 4.86
C TYR A 163 0.18 17.60 4.35
N THR A 164 1.18 18.08 5.08
CA THR A 164 2.61 17.78 4.82
C THR A 164 2.95 16.29 5.00
N GLN A 165 1.99 15.48 5.44
CA GLN A 165 2.13 14.09 5.90
C GLN A 165 1.72 13.05 4.85
N ALA A 166 1.74 13.40 3.56
CA ALA A 166 1.44 12.47 2.47
C ALA A 166 2.69 11.68 2.04
N CYS A 167 2.50 10.47 1.55
CA CYS A 167 3.56 9.65 0.96
C CYS A 167 3.80 10.09 -0.50
N GLY A 168 4.32 11.30 -0.67
CA GLY A 168 4.48 11.94 -1.99
C GLY A 168 4.82 13.42 -1.87
N THR A 169 4.68 14.13 -2.99
CA THR A 169 4.93 15.57 -3.09
C THR A 169 3.74 16.26 -3.74
N TYR A 170 3.45 17.45 -3.25
CA TYR A 170 2.55 18.40 -3.90
C TYR A 170 3.36 19.30 -4.79
N ILE A 171 3.05 19.32 -6.07
CA ILE A 171 3.70 20.15 -7.09
C ILE A 171 2.71 21.23 -7.47
N LYS A 172 3.11 22.48 -7.28
CA LYS A 172 2.28 23.61 -7.72
C LYS A 172 2.43 23.78 -9.23
N MET A 173 1.38 24.26 -9.85
CA MET A 173 1.39 24.55 -11.28
C MET A 173 2.53 25.49 -11.67
N ARG A 174 2.75 26.56 -10.87
CA ARG A 174 3.90 27.47 -11.01
C ARG A 174 5.26 26.76 -11.04
N GLU A 175 5.46 25.74 -10.20
CA GLU A 175 6.72 24.99 -10.15
C GLU A 175 6.90 24.14 -11.42
N ILE A 176 5.80 23.63 -12.00
CA ILE A 176 5.82 22.93 -13.28
C ILE A 176 6.18 23.91 -14.38
N GLU A 177 5.48 25.05 -14.48
CA GLU A 177 5.73 26.10 -15.48
C GLU A 177 7.19 26.58 -15.46
N GLU A 178 7.73 26.87 -14.28
CA GLU A 178 9.12 27.31 -14.12
C GLU A 178 10.11 26.22 -14.56
N ALA A 179 9.79 24.94 -14.32
CA ALA A 179 10.65 23.82 -14.71
C ALA A 179 10.58 23.48 -16.20
N ILE A 180 9.40 23.60 -16.83
CA ILE A 180 9.18 23.14 -18.20
C ILE A 180 9.10 24.25 -19.25
N GLY A 181 8.78 25.49 -18.86
CA GLY A 181 8.42 26.57 -19.78
C GLY A 181 9.53 27.01 -20.73
N GLN A 182 10.79 26.65 -20.43
CA GLN A 182 11.95 26.89 -21.31
C GLN A 182 12.33 25.69 -22.17
N GLN A 183 11.69 24.53 -21.96
CA GLN A 183 11.98 23.32 -22.72
C GLN A 183 11.20 23.34 -24.03
N THR A 184 11.85 22.93 -25.12
CA THR A 184 11.25 22.85 -26.45
C THR A 184 10.90 21.42 -26.88
N ASN A 185 11.33 20.42 -26.10
CA ASN A 185 11.20 19.01 -26.45
C ASN A 185 10.11 18.34 -25.61
N VAL A 186 9.09 17.82 -26.28
CA VAL A 186 8.02 17.01 -25.66
C VAL A 186 8.45 15.53 -25.66
N PRO A 187 8.24 14.76 -24.57
CA PRO A 187 7.62 15.15 -23.30
C PRO A 187 8.53 15.99 -22.39
N PHE A 188 7.91 16.94 -21.68
CA PHE A 188 8.57 17.87 -20.77
C PHE A 188 9.06 17.19 -19.50
N LEU A 189 10.26 17.54 -19.03
CA LEU A 189 10.90 16.86 -17.91
C LEU A 189 10.98 17.74 -16.66
N MET A 190 10.53 17.22 -15.52
CA MET A 190 10.66 17.89 -14.23
C MET A 190 11.29 16.93 -13.20
N PRO A 191 12.48 17.23 -12.66
CA PRO A 191 13.04 16.47 -11.56
C PRO A 191 12.27 16.76 -10.27
N VAL A 192 11.75 15.72 -9.61
CA VAL A 192 10.99 15.85 -8.36
C VAL A 192 11.55 14.91 -7.30
N ARG A 193 11.80 15.45 -6.10
CA ARG A 193 12.30 14.69 -4.95
C ARG A 193 11.13 14.15 -4.12
N PHE A 194 11.12 12.84 -3.89
CA PHE A 194 10.13 12.14 -3.07
C PHE A 194 10.78 11.61 -1.79
N ARG A 195 10.07 11.74 -0.66
CA ARG A 195 10.43 11.12 0.63
C ARG A 195 9.35 10.10 0.96
N ILE A 196 9.75 8.86 1.13
CA ILE A 196 8.86 7.71 1.32
C ILE A 196 9.27 7.01 2.60
N SER A 197 8.30 6.80 3.50
CA SER A 197 8.48 6.01 4.71
C SER A 197 7.71 4.69 4.58
N VAL A 198 8.37 3.58 4.88
CA VAL A 198 7.78 2.23 4.86
C VAL A 198 7.99 1.57 6.20
N THR A 199 6.93 1.27 6.94
CA THR A 199 7.08 0.50 8.18
C THR A 199 7.34 -0.97 7.85
N LEU A 200 8.17 -1.63 8.65
CA LEU A 200 8.54 -3.02 8.36
C LEU A 200 7.33 -3.94 8.47
N ASP A 201 6.45 -3.73 9.45
CA ASP A 201 5.20 -4.46 9.62
C ASP A 201 4.13 -4.17 8.55
N ASP A 202 4.35 -3.24 7.61
CA ASP A 202 3.52 -3.09 6.40
C ASP A 202 3.96 -4.06 5.28
N LEU A 203 5.09 -4.76 5.47
CA LEU A 203 5.54 -5.87 4.63
C LEU A 203 5.07 -7.20 5.25
N LEU A 204 4.42 -8.03 4.44
CA LEU A 204 3.75 -9.24 4.94
C LEU A 204 4.72 -10.20 5.66
N ILE A 205 5.94 -10.34 5.13
CA ILE A 205 6.99 -11.19 5.72
C ILE A 205 7.40 -10.76 7.13
N PHE A 206 7.21 -9.50 7.51
CA PHE A 206 7.53 -8.97 8.83
C PHE A 206 6.29 -8.73 9.71
N SER A 207 5.09 -9.07 9.23
CA SER A 207 3.83 -8.73 9.88
C SER A 207 3.65 -9.29 11.30
N ALA A 208 4.32 -10.40 11.63
CA ALA A 208 4.30 -10.99 12.98
C ALA A 208 5.59 -10.77 13.78
N PHE A 209 6.58 -10.03 13.22
CA PHE A 209 7.79 -9.72 13.97
C PHE A 209 7.53 -8.60 14.97
N THR A 210 7.69 -8.91 16.25
CA THR A 210 7.67 -7.93 17.33
C THR A 210 9.09 -7.55 17.71
N ASP A 211 9.71 -8.38 18.53
CA ASP A 211 11.05 -8.22 19.07
C ASP A 211 11.99 -9.26 18.45
N TYR A 212 13.03 -8.78 17.78
CA TYR A 212 14.06 -9.61 17.16
C TYR A 212 15.35 -9.53 18.01
N PRO A 213 15.74 -10.62 18.70
CA PRO A 213 16.97 -10.63 19.49
C PRO A 213 18.20 -10.67 18.58
N ASN A 214 18.80 -9.50 18.40
CA ASN A 214 20.07 -9.30 17.71
C ASN A 214 21.17 -10.12 18.38
N GLY A 215 22.25 -10.43 17.64
CA GLY A 215 23.44 -11.11 18.15
C GLY A 215 23.25 -12.58 18.57
N MET A 216 22.06 -12.96 19.05
CA MET A 216 21.67 -14.31 19.42
C MET A 216 21.22 -15.10 18.19
N ILE A 217 20.27 -14.53 17.44
CA ILE A 217 19.71 -15.20 16.26
C ILE A 217 20.59 -14.95 15.05
N GLY A 218 21.07 -13.72 14.84
CA GLY A 218 22.00 -13.36 13.77
C GLY A 218 21.62 -12.04 13.13
N ASP A 219 22.41 -11.58 12.15
CA ASP A 219 22.06 -10.39 11.38
C ASP A 219 20.89 -10.67 10.43
N LEU A 220 19.95 -9.73 10.40
CA LEU A 220 18.80 -9.72 9.50
C LEU A 220 18.96 -8.57 8.50
N LYS A 221 18.74 -8.84 7.22
CA LYS A 221 18.81 -7.83 6.15
C LYS A 221 17.68 -8.01 5.17
N ILE A 222 17.29 -6.93 4.50
CA ILE A 222 16.38 -6.96 3.37
C ILE A 222 17.10 -6.41 2.14
N LYS A 223 16.92 -7.11 1.02
CA LYS A 223 17.29 -6.66 -0.31
C LYS A 223 16.03 -6.36 -1.10
N PHE A 224 15.95 -5.21 -1.76
CA PHE A 224 14.77 -4.83 -2.53
C PHE A 224 15.10 -4.04 -3.79
N LYS A 225 14.14 -3.97 -4.72
CA LYS A 225 14.12 -3.04 -5.86
C LYS A 225 12.92 -2.10 -5.77
N ILE A 226 13.10 -0.90 -6.34
CA ILE A 226 12.08 0.14 -6.37
C ILE A 226 11.14 -0.06 -7.57
N ASN A 227 9.82 0.03 -7.34
CA ASN A 227 8.77 0.01 -8.34
C ASN A 227 8.30 1.44 -8.68
N PRO A 228 8.78 2.05 -9.78
CA PRO A 228 8.32 3.38 -10.19
C PRO A 228 6.92 3.37 -10.82
N ASN A 229 6.43 2.21 -11.27
CA ASN A 229 5.16 2.11 -12.00
C ASN A 229 3.94 2.31 -11.08
N GLU A 230 4.15 2.23 -9.76
CA GLU A 230 3.08 2.32 -8.79
C GLU A 230 2.81 3.74 -8.28
N PHE A 231 3.54 4.71 -8.80
CA PHE A 231 3.24 6.10 -8.53
C PHE A 231 1.87 6.47 -9.11
N VAL A 232 1.19 7.32 -8.38
CA VAL A 232 -0.10 7.88 -8.74
C VAL A 232 -0.02 9.40 -8.68
N PHE A 233 -0.88 10.05 -9.45
CA PHE A 233 -1.13 11.48 -9.36
C PHE A 233 -2.62 11.76 -9.18
N ALA A 234 -2.91 12.92 -8.60
CA ALA A 234 -4.26 13.46 -8.51
C ALA A 234 -4.15 14.99 -8.40
N GLN A 235 -4.97 15.72 -9.15
CA GLN A 235 -5.10 17.16 -8.93
C GLN A 235 -5.78 17.41 -7.59
N VAL A 236 -5.31 18.37 -6.80
CA VAL A 236 -5.95 18.79 -5.54
C VAL A 236 -7.13 19.69 -5.87
N ASN A 237 -8.21 19.61 -5.09
CA ASN A 237 -9.35 20.52 -5.22
C ASN A 237 -8.87 21.99 -5.15
N PRO A 238 -9.02 22.79 -6.22
CA PRO A 238 -8.53 24.17 -6.27
C PRO A 238 -9.10 25.10 -5.21
N THR A 239 -10.34 24.87 -4.74
CA THR A 239 -10.94 25.60 -3.61
C THR A 239 -10.11 25.46 -2.33
N ILE A 240 -9.55 24.28 -2.13
CA ILE A 240 -8.76 23.94 -0.94
C ILE A 240 -7.35 24.51 -1.05
N SER A 241 -6.73 24.33 -2.22
CA SER A 241 -5.44 24.96 -2.54
C SER A 241 -5.51 26.46 -2.36
N LEU A 242 -6.58 27.10 -2.85
CA LEU A 242 -6.80 28.53 -2.69
C LEU A 242 -7.04 28.93 -1.23
N ALA A 243 -7.89 28.23 -0.50
CA ALA A 243 -8.14 28.53 0.91
C ALA A 243 -6.84 28.46 1.74
N LYS A 244 -5.99 27.45 1.48
CA LYS A 244 -4.70 27.31 2.13
C LYS A 244 -3.73 28.42 1.73
N TYR A 245 -3.63 28.74 0.45
CA TYR A 245 -2.82 29.86 -0.04
C TYR A 245 -3.22 31.18 0.63
N TYR A 246 -4.52 31.46 0.72
CA TYR A 246 -5.04 32.65 1.40
C TYR A 246 -4.66 32.67 2.89
N THR A 247 -4.77 31.53 3.57
CA THR A 247 -4.40 31.42 4.99
C THR A 247 -2.91 31.69 5.20
N MET A 248 -2.06 31.20 4.30
CA MET A 248 -0.60 31.35 4.42
C MET A 248 -0.09 32.74 4.02
N ASN A 249 -0.74 33.43 3.07
CA ASN A 249 -0.30 34.71 2.53
C ASN A 249 -1.27 35.86 2.86
N LYS A 250 -1.96 35.76 4.00
CA LYS A 250 -3.05 36.68 4.37
C LYS A 250 -2.58 38.14 4.38
N ASP A 251 -1.44 38.43 4.98
CA ASP A 251 -0.94 39.81 5.14
C ASP A 251 -0.49 40.42 3.80
N GLU A 252 0.13 39.62 2.93
CA GLU A 252 0.49 40.03 1.57
C GLU A 252 -0.76 40.26 0.71
N LEU A 253 -1.78 39.40 0.82
CA LEU A 253 -3.02 39.56 0.08
C LEU A 253 -3.83 40.77 0.54
N LEU A 254 -3.89 41.03 1.85
CA LEU A 254 -4.55 42.21 2.41
C LEU A 254 -3.88 43.51 1.97
N SER A 255 -2.56 43.51 1.75
CA SER A 255 -1.83 44.67 1.22
C SER A 255 -1.92 44.81 -0.32
N SER A 256 -2.27 43.74 -1.04
CA SER A 256 -2.34 43.70 -2.51
C SER A 256 -3.58 44.34 -3.17
N GLY A 257 -4.49 44.93 -2.38
CA GLY A 257 -5.63 45.72 -2.87
C GLY A 257 -6.98 44.99 -2.93
N LYS A 258 -8.08 45.77 -2.87
CA LYS A 258 -9.48 45.28 -2.74
C LYS A 258 -9.95 44.38 -3.90
N GLN A 259 -9.38 44.57 -5.09
CA GLN A 259 -9.76 43.83 -6.31
C GLN A 259 -9.37 42.34 -6.25
N LYS A 260 -8.16 42.02 -5.77
CA LYS A 260 -7.70 40.63 -5.61
C LYS A 260 -8.57 39.83 -4.63
N LEU A 261 -9.04 40.49 -3.56
CA LEU A 261 -9.96 39.87 -2.58
C LEU A 261 -11.35 39.61 -3.19
N MET A 262 -11.87 40.53 -4.02
CA MET A 262 -13.12 40.33 -4.75
C MET A 262 -13.03 39.19 -5.75
N ASP A 263 -11.93 39.08 -6.49
CA ASP A 263 -11.71 37.99 -7.45
C ASP A 263 -11.58 36.61 -6.74
N ILE A 264 -11.11 36.58 -5.49
CA ILE A 264 -11.09 35.38 -4.63
C ILE A 264 -12.50 35.02 -4.14
N ASP A 265 -13.27 35.98 -3.62
CA ASP A 265 -14.66 35.72 -3.17
C ASP A 265 -15.53 35.20 -4.33
N LEU A 266 -15.38 35.82 -5.50
CA LEU A 266 -16.05 35.38 -6.73
C LEU A 266 -15.66 33.96 -7.13
N PHE A 267 -14.40 33.57 -6.93
CA PHE A 267 -13.94 32.21 -7.16
C PHE A 267 -14.68 31.19 -6.28
N PHE A 268 -14.77 31.44 -4.98
CA PHE A 268 -15.48 30.53 -4.06
C PHE A 268 -16.98 30.42 -4.38
N ARG A 269 -17.62 31.53 -4.81
CA ARG A 269 -19.03 31.55 -5.20
C ARG A 269 -19.29 30.77 -6.48
N ASN A 270 -18.46 30.94 -7.50
CA ASN A 270 -18.69 30.40 -8.83
C ASN A 270 -18.11 28.98 -9.03
N TRP A 271 -17.18 28.54 -8.17
CA TRP A 271 -16.53 27.22 -8.27
C TRP A 271 -17.54 26.05 -8.29
N SER A 272 -18.64 26.17 -7.56
CA SER A 272 -19.65 25.11 -7.43
C SER A 272 -20.39 24.78 -8.73
N LEU A 273 -20.26 25.59 -9.78
CA LEU A 273 -21.09 25.54 -10.98
C LEU A 273 -20.41 24.93 -12.21
N THR A 274 -19.07 24.86 -12.29
CA THR A 274 -18.36 24.62 -13.56
C THR A 274 -17.59 23.31 -13.68
N PHE A 275 -17.08 22.70 -12.61
CA PHE A 275 -16.25 21.49 -12.72
C PHE A 275 -16.60 20.38 -11.72
N GLN A 276 -16.74 19.16 -12.25
CA GLN A 276 -16.89 17.95 -11.45
C GLN A 276 -15.54 17.32 -11.20
N TYR A 277 -15.06 17.50 -9.98
CA TYR A 277 -13.79 16.99 -9.53
C TYR A 277 -13.82 15.47 -9.35
N THR A 278 -13.11 14.73 -10.21
CA THR A 278 -12.97 13.27 -10.07
C THR A 278 -12.03 12.95 -8.91
N LYS A 279 -12.59 12.57 -7.77
CA LYS A 279 -11.86 12.26 -6.53
C LYS A 279 -11.23 10.87 -6.53
N GLN A 280 -10.24 10.65 -7.37
CA GLN A 280 -9.52 9.38 -7.43
C GLN A 280 -8.06 9.62 -7.79
N PHE A 281 -7.22 8.65 -7.45
CA PHE A 281 -5.87 8.59 -7.99
C PHE A 281 -5.88 8.06 -9.42
N THR A 282 -5.01 8.63 -10.25
CA THR A 282 -4.67 8.13 -11.57
C THR A 282 -3.22 7.66 -11.58
N TYR A 283 -2.96 6.54 -12.24
CA TYR A 283 -1.60 6.00 -12.35
C TYR A 283 -0.71 6.90 -13.18
N VAL A 284 0.54 7.01 -12.75
CA VAL A 284 1.61 7.49 -13.61
C VAL A 284 1.70 6.57 -14.84
N GLY A 285 1.64 7.16 -16.02
CA GLY A 285 1.55 6.50 -17.32
C GLY A 285 0.12 6.33 -17.85
N CYS A 286 -0.90 6.77 -17.10
CA CYS A 286 -2.28 6.92 -17.57
C CYS A 286 -2.64 8.39 -17.76
N THR A 287 -3.61 8.64 -18.65
CA THR A 287 -4.14 9.98 -18.93
C THR A 287 -5.34 10.28 -18.02
N ASP A 288 -5.41 11.50 -17.48
CA ASP A 288 -6.58 12.03 -16.77
C ASP A 288 -6.86 13.46 -17.21
N ASP A 289 -8.12 13.90 -17.07
CA ASP A 289 -8.51 15.27 -17.37
C ASP A 289 -8.13 16.18 -16.19
N LEU A 290 -7.13 17.04 -16.39
CA LEU A 290 -6.65 17.98 -15.38
C LEU A 290 -7.05 19.41 -15.74
N ILE A 291 -7.31 20.23 -14.72
CA ILE A 291 -7.42 21.67 -14.90
C ILE A 291 -6.02 22.20 -15.17
N ILE A 292 -5.81 22.72 -16.38
CA ILE A 292 -4.53 23.25 -16.83
C ILE A 292 -4.50 24.76 -16.86
N ASN A 293 -5.61 25.46 -16.63
CA ASN A 293 -5.64 26.91 -16.44
C ASN A 293 -6.95 27.35 -15.76
N ILE A 294 -6.93 28.48 -15.06
CA ILE A 294 -8.10 29.13 -14.49
C ILE A 294 -8.04 30.60 -14.90
N ARG A 295 -9.03 31.06 -15.66
CA ARG A 295 -9.13 32.45 -16.13
C ARG A 295 -10.47 33.08 -15.78
N MET A 296 -10.47 34.41 -15.67
CA MET A 296 -11.70 35.18 -15.49
C MET A 296 -12.18 35.71 -16.83
N GLU A 297 -13.38 35.31 -17.25
CA GLU A 297 -14.01 35.85 -18.44
C GLU A 297 -15.11 36.84 -18.05
N GLN A 298 -15.13 38.00 -18.70
CA GLN A 298 -16.16 39.02 -18.48
C GLN A 298 -17.42 38.65 -19.26
N LEU A 299 -18.51 38.36 -18.55
CA LEU A 299 -19.78 37.91 -19.13
C LEU A 299 -20.60 39.06 -19.73
N THR A 300 -20.46 40.28 -19.19
CA THR A 300 -21.27 41.44 -19.59
C THR A 300 -20.48 42.76 -19.52
N GLN A 301 -20.93 43.77 -20.28
CA GLN A 301 -20.42 45.15 -20.21
C GLN A 301 -20.57 45.79 -18.81
N SER A 302 -21.42 45.23 -17.94
CA SER A 302 -21.60 45.67 -16.55
C SER A 302 -20.50 45.23 -15.57
N GLY A 303 -19.50 44.47 -16.05
CA GLY A 303 -18.34 44.07 -15.24
C GLY A 303 -18.49 42.74 -14.47
N LEU A 304 -19.55 41.97 -14.75
CA LEU A 304 -19.73 40.64 -14.15
C LEU A 304 -18.68 39.68 -14.72
N LYS A 305 -17.85 39.08 -13.86
CA LYS A 305 -16.84 38.09 -14.26
C LYS A 305 -17.29 36.68 -13.89
N ASN A 306 -16.91 35.68 -14.68
CA ASN A 306 -17.06 34.26 -14.37
C ASN A 306 -15.70 33.56 -14.34
N VAL A 307 -15.62 32.47 -13.59
CA VAL A 307 -14.43 31.62 -13.53
C VAL A 307 -14.56 30.55 -14.60
N VAL A 308 -13.61 30.51 -15.53
CA VAL A 308 -13.50 29.47 -16.55
C VAL A 308 -12.27 28.62 -16.25
N CYS A 309 -12.46 27.30 -16.25
CA CYS A 309 -11.38 26.34 -16.08
C CYS A 309 -11.08 25.69 -17.43
N ASP A 310 -9.84 25.80 -17.90
CA ASP A 310 -9.37 25.04 -19.06
C ASP A 310 -8.96 23.64 -18.59
N ILE A 311 -9.51 22.63 -19.25
CA ILE A 311 -9.30 21.22 -18.92
C ILE A 311 -8.65 20.56 -20.12
N ALA A 312 -7.59 19.80 -19.88
CA ALA A 312 -6.93 19.02 -20.90
C ALA A 312 -6.62 17.61 -20.39
N PRO A 313 -6.63 16.61 -21.29
CA PRO A 313 -6.11 15.28 -20.97
C PRO A 313 -4.60 15.36 -20.78
N VAL A 314 -4.11 14.93 -19.62
CA VAL A 314 -2.69 14.96 -19.25
C VAL A 314 -2.21 13.57 -18.85
N THR A 315 -1.07 13.16 -19.42
CA THR A 315 -0.36 11.95 -19.05
C THR A 315 0.92 12.31 -18.30
N VAL A 316 0.97 11.98 -17.02
CA VAL A 316 2.19 12.10 -16.21
C VAL A 316 2.90 10.75 -16.21
N SER A 317 4.18 10.68 -16.60
CA SER A 317 4.99 9.45 -16.54
C SER A 317 6.29 9.66 -15.77
N ILE A 318 6.99 8.59 -15.38
CA ILE A 318 8.34 8.66 -14.78
C ILE A 318 9.33 8.10 -15.80
N LYS A 319 10.26 8.93 -16.28
CA LYS A 319 11.28 8.51 -17.25
C LYS A 319 12.34 7.61 -16.60
N ASN A 320 12.84 8.06 -15.46
CA ASN A 320 13.83 7.38 -14.64
C ASN A 320 13.81 7.98 -13.23
N TYR A 321 14.52 7.33 -12.31
CA TYR A 321 14.73 7.82 -10.95
C TYR A 321 16.13 7.49 -10.48
N VAL A 322 16.56 8.22 -9.46
CA VAL A 322 17.80 7.96 -8.71
C VAL A 322 17.44 7.93 -7.24
N VAL A 323 17.78 6.84 -6.55
CA VAL A 323 17.63 6.75 -5.10
C VAL A 323 18.82 7.45 -4.47
N THR A 324 18.58 8.55 -3.77
CA THR A 324 19.63 9.39 -3.22
C THR A 324 19.99 9.01 -1.80
N GLU A 325 19.02 8.57 -1.00
CA GLU A 325 19.23 8.19 0.40
C GLU A 325 18.30 7.03 0.76
N VAL A 326 18.82 6.04 1.47
CA VAL A 326 18.03 5.02 2.15
C VAL A 326 18.53 4.92 3.59
N THR A 327 17.62 4.81 4.55
CA THR A 327 17.98 4.62 5.97
C THR A 327 16.96 3.70 6.62
N ALA A 328 17.43 2.69 7.34
CA ALA A 328 16.58 1.90 8.23
C ALA A 328 16.63 2.53 9.62
N ASN A 329 15.47 2.89 10.14
CA ASN A 329 15.29 3.48 11.47
C ASN A 329 14.81 2.37 12.38
N MET A 330 15.75 1.74 13.07
CA MET A 330 15.50 0.57 13.90
C MET A 330 15.23 0.99 15.34
N ALA A 331 14.00 0.83 15.79
CA ALA A 331 13.63 0.93 17.19
C ALA A 331 14.28 -0.22 17.95
N ARG A 332 14.92 0.05 19.08
CA ARG A 332 15.71 -0.93 19.82
C ARG A 332 15.81 -0.62 21.30
N TYR A 333 16.14 -1.65 22.08
CA TYR A 333 16.42 -1.54 23.50
C TYR A 333 17.46 -2.59 23.93
N LYS A 334 18.03 -2.41 25.12
CA LYS A 334 18.90 -3.39 25.78
C LYS A 334 18.09 -4.24 26.74
N ALA A 335 18.47 -5.50 26.88
CA ALA A 335 17.85 -6.42 27.82
C ALA A 335 18.80 -6.69 28.99
N THR A 336 18.25 -6.98 30.17
CA THR A 336 19.08 -7.42 31.31
C THR A 336 19.84 -8.71 30.98
N ASP A 337 21.03 -8.89 31.55
CA ASP A 337 21.80 -10.14 31.43
C ASP A 337 20.99 -11.37 31.86
N ALA A 338 20.17 -11.22 32.90
CA ALA A 338 19.28 -12.29 33.38
C ALA A 338 18.20 -12.66 32.33
N CYS A 339 17.66 -11.68 31.60
CA CYS A 339 16.75 -11.93 30.49
C CYS A 339 17.47 -12.62 29.33
N LEU A 340 18.64 -12.11 28.92
CA LEU A 340 19.44 -12.70 27.85
C LEU A 340 19.85 -14.15 28.15
N ALA A 341 20.22 -14.46 29.39
CA ALA A 341 20.55 -15.83 29.80
C ALA A 341 19.36 -16.79 29.63
N LYS A 342 18.17 -16.39 30.07
CA LYS A 342 16.94 -17.19 29.90
C LYS A 342 16.58 -17.40 28.43
N VAL A 343 16.71 -16.35 27.63
CA VAL A 343 16.42 -16.41 26.20
C VAL A 343 17.45 -17.30 25.48
N ARG A 344 18.72 -17.27 25.88
CA ARG A 344 19.77 -18.15 25.35
C ARG A 344 19.47 -19.60 25.69
N GLU A 345 19.12 -19.88 26.93
CA GLU A 345 18.73 -21.23 27.38
C GLU A 345 17.53 -21.73 26.57
N PHE A 346 16.48 -20.91 26.44
CA PHE A 346 15.27 -21.26 25.70
C PHE A 346 15.56 -21.58 24.23
N PHE A 347 16.34 -20.75 23.54
CA PHE A 347 16.68 -20.97 22.13
C PHE A 347 17.90 -21.86 21.91
N SER A 348 18.54 -22.40 22.97
CA SER A 348 19.63 -23.37 22.80
C SER A 348 19.12 -24.73 22.34
N THR A 349 17.88 -25.07 22.70
CA THR A 349 17.23 -26.35 22.41
C THR A 349 15.99 -26.21 21.54
N ARG A 350 15.49 -24.98 21.30
CA ARG A 350 14.27 -24.71 20.55
C ARG A 350 14.52 -23.73 19.40
N ALA A 351 13.78 -23.88 18.31
CA ALA A 351 13.77 -22.90 17.24
C ALA A 351 13.01 -21.63 17.67
N PHE A 352 13.51 -20.46 17.28
CA PHE A 352 12.69 -19.24 17.30
C PHE A 352 11.79 -19.26 16.07
N VAL A 353 10.49 -19.22 16.30
CA VAL A 353 9.47 -19.38 15.24
C VAL A 353 8.69 -18.10 15.11
N VAL A 354 8.72 -17.53 13.91
CA VAL A 354 7.89 -16.38 13.58
C VAL A 354 6.86 -16.80 12.54
N PRO A 355 5.56 -16.80 12.86
CA PRO A 355 4.51 -16.98 11.87
C PRO A 355 4.65 -15.94 10.76
N ALA A 356 4.50 -16.36 9.52
CA ALA A 356 4.59 -15.49 8.36
C ALA A 356 3.49 -15.85 7.37
N GLN A 357 3.28 -14.99 6.38
CA GLN A 357 2.43 -15.31 5.25
C GLN A 357 3.13 -14.92 3.96
N ARG A 358 2.77 -15.60 2.88
CA ARG A 358 3.27 -15.31 1.54
C ARG A 358 2.11 -15.25 0.57
N VAL A 359 2.18 -14.32 -0.38
CA VAL A 359 1.21 -14.23 -1.47
C VAL A 359 1.81 -14.76 -2.76
N GLU A 360 1.16 -15.75 -3.36
CA GLU A 360 1.43 -16.18 -4.73
C GLU A 360 0.36 -15.64 -5.69
N ILE A 361 0.76 -15.32 -6.92
CA ILE A 361 -0.06 -14.60 -7.88
C ILE A 361 -0.24 -15.45 -9.13
N TRP A 362 -1.50 -15.67 -9.49
CA TRP A 362 -1.96 -16.52 -10.57
C TRP A 362 -2.87 -15.71 -11.50
N PRO A 363 -2.32 -15.05 -12.53
CA PRO A 363 -3.13 -14.40 -13.55
C PRO A 363 -3.87 -15.47 -14.35
N PHE A 364 -5.18 -15.31 -14.51
CA PHE A 364 -5.95 -16.21 -15.36
C PHE A 364 -5.54 -16.07 -16.84
N PRO A 365 -5.59 -17.14 -17.63
CA PRO A 365 -5.09 -17.13 -19.02
C PRO A 365 -5.96 -16.28 -19.97
N THR A 366 -7.25 -16.09 -19.64
CA THR A 366 -8.24 -15.54 -20.57
C THR A 366 -8.80 -14.22 -20.07
N SER A 367 -8.81 -13.20 -20.94
CA SER A 367 -9.50 -11.94 -20.69
C SER A 367 -11.02 -12.09 -20.82
N ALA A 368 -11.76 -11.12 -20.30
CA ALA A 368 -13.21 -11.07 -20.46
C ALA A 368 -13.67 -10.98 -21.92
N THR A 369 -14.76 -11.70 -22.19
CA THR A 369 -15.60 -11.51 -23.38
C THR A 369 -16.83 -10.67 -23.03
N LEU A 370 -17.60 -10.24 -24.03
CA LEU A 370 -18.84 -9.49 -23.84
C LEU A 370 -19.95 -10.30 -23.12
N ILE A 371 -19.78 -11.63 -23.02
CA ILE A 371 -20.73 -12.54 -22.38
C ILE A 371 -20.25 -12.90 -20.95
N GLY A 372 -19.03 -12.51 -20.57
CA GLY A 372 -18.42 -12.85 -19.29
C GLY A 372 -17.04 -13.50 -19.41
N ILE A 373 -16.54 -13.99 -18.26
CA ILE A 373 -15.36 -14.83 -18.12
C ILE A 373 -15.79 -16.16 -17.52
N ARG A 374 -15.45 -17.24 -18.22
CA ARG A 374 -15.35 -18.57 -17.62
C ARG A 374 -13.98 -19.12 -17.93
N THR A 375 -13.17 -19.33 -16.90
CA THR A 375 -11.78 -19.76 -17.03
C THR A 375 -11.46 -20.79 -15.95
N SER A 376 -10.50 -21.65 -16.23
CA SER A 376 -10.01 -22.64 -15.28
C SER A 376 -8.49 -22.67 -15.32
N GLN A 377 -7.90 -22.86 -14.16
CA GLN A 377 -6.46 -22.98 -14.01
C GLN A 377 -6.15 -23.98 -12.90
N ASN A 378 -5.15 -24.82 -13.12
CA ASN A 378 -4.69 -25.77 -12.12
C ASN A 378 -3.63 -25.07 -11.28
N ILE A 379 -3.91 -24.94 -9.99
CA ILE A 379 -3.06 -24.21 -9.06
C ILE A 379 -2.71 -25.16 -7.92
N PRO A 380 -1.42 -25.34 -7.60
CA PRO A 380 -1.03 -26.09 -6.42
C PRO A 380 -1.45 -25.32 -5.17
N LEU A 381 -2.30 -25.92 -4.33
CA LEU A 381 -2.67 -25.34 -3.06
C LEU A 381 -1.94 -26.09 -1.94
N SER A 382 -1.18 -25.35 -1.14
CA SER A 382 -0.53 -25.85 0.06
C SER A 382 -0.70 -24.83 1.16
N HIS A 383 -1.42 -25.18 2.23
CA HIS A 383 -1.65 -24.32 3.39
C HIS A 383 -2.23 -22.93 3.06
N VAL A 384 -3.11 -22.86 2.06
CA VAL A 384 -3.79 -21.62 1.68
C VAL A 384 -4.90 -21.30 2.67
N THR A 385 -4.93 -20.07 3.17
CA THR A 385 -5.98 -19.58 4.08
C THR A 385 -7.01 -18.70 3.38
N ASP A 386 -6.57 -17.97 2.35
CA ASP A 386 -7.40 -16.99 1.67
C ASP A 386 -7.08 -16.97 0.18
N PHE A 387 -8.12 -16.88 -0.63
CA PHE A 387 -8.04 -16.48 -2.02
C PHE A 387 -8.39 -15.00 -2.14
N VAL A 388 -7.60 -14.26 -2.91
CA VAL A 388 -7.87 -12.85 -3.20
C VAL A 388 -7.99 -12.64 -4.70
N LEU A 389 -9.13 -12.15 -5.15
CA LEU A 389 -9.36 -11.83 -6.55
C LEU A 389 -9.20 -10.33 -6.79
N LEU A 390 -8.37 -10.00 -7.78
CA LEU A 390 -8.07 -8.64 -8.21
C LEU A 390 -8.53 -8.42 -9.65
N PHE A 391 -9.13 -7.25 -9.87
CA PHE A 391 -9.71 -6.86 -11.16
C PHE A 391 -9.06 -5.57 -11.66
N SER A 392 -8.01 -5.73 -12.47
CA SER A 392 -7.30 -4.59 -13.04
C SER A 392 -8.09 -4.01 -14.22
N LYS A 393 -8.11 -2.67 -14.33
CA LYS A 393 -8.71 -1.98 -15.49
C LYS A 393 -7.77 -2.03 -16.71
N ASN A 394 -6.47 -2.04 -16.46
CA ASN A 394 -5.42 -2.17 -17.46
C ASN A 394 -4.27 -2.99 -16.85
N ALA A 395 -3.36 -3.49 -17.69
CA ALA A 395 -2.26 -4.36 -17.25
C ALA A 395 -1.27 -3.72 -16.26
N LYS A 396 -1.34 -2.39 -16.07
CA LYS A 396 -0.44 -1.63 -15.17
C LYS A 396 -1.06 -1.35 -13.80
N CYS A 397 -2.38 -1.49 -13.63
CA CYS A 397 -3.06 -1.19 -12.38
C CYS A 397 -3.04 -2.38 -11.41
N THR A 398 -2.25 -2.32 -10.33
CA THR A 398 -2.23 -3.36 -9.27
C THR A 398 -2.80 -2.88 -7.93
N THR A 399 -2.71 -1.58 -7.61
CA THR A 399 -3.17 -0.97 -6.34
C THR A 399 -4.29 0.08 -6.44
N CYS A 400 -4.72 0.49 -7.65
CA CYS A 400 -5.91 1.33 -7.87
C CYS A 400 -7.02 0.54 -8.54
N LEU A 401 -7.58 -0.40 -7.79
CA LEU A 401 -8.62 -1.32 -8.24
C LEU A 401 -10.00 -0.80 -7.85
N LYS A 402 -10.91 -0.76 -8.82
CA LYS A 402 -12.28 -0.29 -8.64
C LYS A 402 -13.22 -1.47 -8.57
N ILE A 403 -14.32 -1.33 -7.84
CA ILE A 403 -15.38 -2.33 -7.83
C ILE A 403 -15.90 -2.52 -9.27
N PRO A 404 -15.79 -3.74 -9.83
CA PRO A 404 -16.44 -4.03 -11.10
C PRO A 404 -17.95 -4.22 -10.87
N SER A 405 -18.79 -3.88 -11.85
CA SER A 405 -20.23 -4.20 -11.81
C SER A 405 -20.47 -5.58 -12.42
N TYR A 406 -20.05 -6.63 -11.71
CA TYR A 406 -20.11 -8.01 -12.18
C TYR A 406 -21.30 -8.75 -11.57
N GLN A 407 -21.89 -9.63 -12.38
CA GLN A 407 -23.00 -10.47 -11.98
C GLN A 407 -22.54 -11.94 -11.90
N ASN A 408 -23.26 -12.72 -11.09
CA ASN A 408 -23.05 -14.15 -10.94
C ASN A 408 -21.61 -14.55 -10.57
N MET A 409 -20.93 -13.74 -9.75
CA MET A 409 -19.56 -14.02 -9.34
C MET A 409 -19.50 -15.29 -8.49
N GLN A 410 -18.66 -16.23 -8.92
CA GLN A 410 -18.34 -17.44 -8.16
C GLN A 410 -16.97 -18.02 -8.56
N LEU A 411 -16.19 -18.37 -7.55
CA LEU A 411 -14.96 -19.15 -7.66
C LEU A 411 -15.25 -20.56 -7.15
N THR A 412 -14.89 -21.60 -7.91
CA THR A 412 -15.03 -22.99 -7.51
C THR A 412 -13.64 -23.60 -7.35
N THR A 413 -13.33 -24.13 -6.17
CA THR A 413 -12.06 -24.81 -5.87
C THR A 413 -12.34 -26.05 -5.04
N CYS A 414 -11.63 -27.15 -5.27
CA CYS A 414 -11.79 -28.39 -4.52
C CYS A 414 -13.24 -28.91 -4.46
N GLY A 415 -14.02 -28.71 -5.54
CA GLY A 415 -15.44 -29.08 -5.59
C GLY A 415 -16.38 -28.23 -4.73
N ARG A 416 -15.88 -27.14 -4.11
CA ARG A 416 -16.68 -26.18 -3.33
C ARG A 416 -16.76 -24.83 -4.04
N ASN A 417 -17.85 -24.12 -3.81
CA ASN A 417 -18.11 -22.81 -4.40
C ASN A 417 -17.86 -21.69 -3.38
N PHE A 418 -17.28 -20.59 -3.84
CA PHE A 418 -16.97 -19.41 -3.07
C PHE A 418 -17.41 -18.16 -3.83
N PRO A 419 -18.44 -17.46 -3.36
CA PRO A 419 -19.44 -17.90 -2.39
C PRO A 419 -20.29 -19.11 -2.85
N ASP A 420 -21.00 -19.77 -1.92
CA ASP A 420 -21.87 -20.92 -2.19
C ASP A 420 -22.94 -20.62 -3.25
N MET A 421 -23.50 -19.41 -3.21
CA MET A 421 -24.46 -18.90 -4.17
C MET A 421 -23.82 -17.82 -5.04
N HIS A 422 -24.19 -17.79 -6.31
CA HIS A 422 -23.82 -16.70 -7.22
C HIS A 422 -24.21 -15.33 -6.62
N MET A 423 -23.25 -14.41 -6.54
CA MET A 423 -23.50 -13.06 -6.03
C MET A 423 -23.17 -11.99 -7.07
N SER A 424 -23.90 -10.88 -7.04
CA SER A 424 -23.54 -9.66 -7.77
C SER A 424 -22.71 -8.75 -6.87
N THR A 425 -21.65 -8.15 -7.44
CA THR A 425 -20.70 -7.33 -6.66
C THR A 425 -21.32 -6.05 -6.11
N THR A 426 -22.47 -5.61 -6.64
CA THR A 426 -23.17 -4.40 -6.19
C THR A 426 -24.20 -4.67 -5.08
N ASP A 427 -24.39 -5.93 -4.71
CA ASP A 427 -25.47 -6.32 -3.80
C ASP A 427 -25.04 -6.18 -2.33
N GLN A 428 -26.00 -5.84 -1.46
CA GLN A 428 -25.75 -5.71 -0.01
C GLN A 428 -25.21 -7.01 0.61
N GLN A 429 -25.67 -8.17 0.13
CA GLN A 429 -25.19 -9.48 0.60
C GLN A 429 -23.70 -9.67 0.30
N PHE A 430 -23.24 -9.23 -0.87
CA PHE A 430 -21.83 -9.31 -1.25
C PHE A 430 -20.95 -8.39 -0.39
N PHE A 431 -21.44 -7.18 -0.09
CA PHE A 431 -20.75 -6.27 0.84
C PHE A 431 -20.54 -6.91 2.22
N GLN A 432 -21.61 -7.46 2.82
CA GLN A 432 -21.50 -8.10 4.13
C GLN A 432 -20.58 -9.32 4.09
N PHE A 433 -20.67 -10.11 3.03
CA PHE A 433 -19.80 -11.27 2.81
C PHE A 433 -18.32 -10.87 2.78
N LEU A 434 -17.96 -9.82 2.05
CA LEU A 434 -16.58 -9.32 1.99
C LEU A 434 -16.06 -8.78 3.32
N LEU A 435 -16.90 -8.05 4.07
CA LEU A 435 -16.52 -7.54 5.40
C LEU A 435 -16.23 -8.68 6.38
N ASN A 436 -17.07 -9.72 6.35
CA ASN A 436 -16.91 -10.91 7.17
C ASN A 436 -15.65 -11.68 6.77
N ALA A 437 -15.48 -11.97 5.48
CA ALA A 437 -14.31 -12.70 4.97
C ALA A 437 -12.98 -11.95 5.20
N SER A 438 -13.01 -10.62 5.25
CA SER A 438 -11.82 -9.80 5.52
C SER A 438 -11.49 -9.65 7.01
N ASN A 439 -12.30 -10.23 7.91
CA ASN A 439 -12.22 -10.08 9.35
C ASN A 439 -12.19 -8.61 9.80
N VAL A 440 -13.05 -7.77 9.19
CA VAL A 440 -13.20 -6.34 9.51
C VAL A 440 -14.65 -5.95 9.84
N ALA A 441 -15.47 -6.93 10.20
CA ALA A 441 -16.88 -6.75 10.56
C ALA A 441 -17.14 -6.72 12.08
N LEU A 442 -16.17 -7.10 12.91
CA LEU A 442 -16.34 -7.31 14.37
C LEU A 442 -15.41 -6.41 15.20
N LEU A 443 -14.38 -6.97 15.85
CA LEU A 443 -13.45 -6.25 16.73
C LEU A 443 -12.66 -5.12 16.03
N PHE A 444 -12.55 -5.17 14.70
CA PHE A 444 -11.79 -4.22 13.90
C PHE A 444 -12.71 -3.46 12.94
N GLU A 445 -12.56 -2.13 12.91
CA GLU A 445 -13.30 -1.26 12.00
C GLU A 445 -12.59 -1.15 10.64
N ALA A 446 -13.38 -1.23 9.56
CA ALA A 446 -12.87 -1.00 8.21
C ALA A 446 -12.60 0.48 7.99
N THR A 447 -11.69 0.78 7.08
CA THR A 447 -11.44 2.19 6.73
C THR A 447 -12.54 2.73 5.85
N ASP A 448 -12.94 3.99 6.03
CA ASP A 448 -13.89 4.71 5.16
C ASP A 448 -13.58 4.44 3.67
N LYS A 449 -12.29 4.47 3.31
CA LYS A 449 -11.79 4.17 1.97
C LYS A 449 -12.20 2.79 1.42
N PHE A 450 -12.11 1.77 2.25
CA PHE A 450 -12.42 0.38 1.87
C PHE A 450 -13.94 0.20 1.81
N GLU A 451 -14.68 0.70 2.78
CA GLU A 451 -16.15 0.63 2.80
C GLU A 451 -16.78 1.40 1.64
N ASP A 452 -16.32 2.63 1.39
CA ASP A 452 -16.83 3.46 0.31
C ASP A 452 -16.51 2.86 -1.06
N ALA A 453 -15.33 2.25 -1.22
CA ALA A 453 -14.94 1.53 -2.44
C ALA A 453 -15.86 0.33 -2.74
N LEU A 454 -16.49 -0.26 -1.72
CA LEU A 454 -17.41 -1.38 -1.88
C LEU A 454 -18.87 -0.94 -2.10
N THR A 455 -19.30 0.16 -1.49
CA THR A 455 -20.71 0.57 -1.45
C THR A 455 -21.08 1.61 -2.51
N THR A 456 -20.11 2.39 -3.00
CA THR A 456 -20.41 3.49 -3.92
C THR A 456 -20.57 2.98 -5.35
N GLN A 457 -21.81 2.68 -5.75
CA GLN A 457 -22.13 2.32 -7.13
C GLN A 457 -21.86 3.50 -8.08
N ARG A 458 -20.99 3.31 -9.07
CA ARG A 458 -20.89 4.21 -10.22
C ARG A 458 -21.63 3.60 -11.39
N ASN A 459 -22.93 3.88 -11.52
CA ASN A 459 -23.64 4.01 -12.81
C ASN A 459 -25.14 4.30 -12.63
N THR A 460 -25.51 5.57 -12.70
CA THR A 460 -26.72 6.03 -13.43
C THR A 460 -26.44 7.46 -13.85
N ALA A 461 -26.57 7.76 -15.14
CA ALA A 461 -26.07 8.97 -15.80
C ALA A 461 -26.66 10.32 -15.30
N THR A 462 -27.52 10.28 -14.28
CA THR A 462 -28.39 11.39 -13.86
C THR A 462 -28.20 11.87 -12.44
N ILE A 463 -27.54 11.11 -11.53
CA ILE A 463 -27.31 11.57 -10.14
C ILE A 463 -25.84 11.32 -9.76
N ARG A 464 -25.11 12.42 -9.57
CA ARG A 464 -23.64 12.45 -9.42
C ARG A 464 -23.28 12.70 -7.96
N LEU A 465 -22.79 11.67 -7.25
CA LEU A 465 -22.43 11.74 -5.83
C LEU A 465 -21.07 12.44 -5.63
N ASN A 466 -21.03 13.43 -4.73
CA ASN A 466 -19.80 14.05 -4.21
C ASN A 466 -19.17 13.14 -3.15
N VAL A 467 -18.49 12.08 -3.58
CA VAL A 467 -17.80 11.15 -2.65
C VAL A 467 -16.64 11.88 -1.96
N HIS A 468 -16.30 11.61 -0.70
CA HIS A 468 -15.20 12.28 0.02
C HIS A 468 -13.94 11.42 0.19
N THR A 469 -13.87 10.27 -0.49
CA THR A 469 -12.89 9.20 -0.29
C THR A 469 -12.44 8.57 -1.60
N ASP A 470 -11.28 7.89 -1.57
CA ASP A 470 -10.71 7.21 -2.73
C ASP A 470 -11.34 5.82 -2.91
N LEU A 471 -12.06 5.65 -4.03
CA LEU A 471 -12.80 4.44 -4.39
C LEU A 471 -11.96 3.36 -5.09
N THR A 472 -10.64 3.46 -5.04
CA THR A 472 -9.74 2.57 -5.79
C THR A 472 -9.01 1.55 -4.89
N SER A 473 -9.62 1.16 -3.78
CA SER A 473 -9.10 0.12 -2.87
C SER A 473 -10.02 -1.09 -2.79
N PHE A 474 -10.39 -1.63 -3.95
CA PHE A 474 -11.24 -2.81 -4.08
C PHE A 474 -10.42 -4.11 -4.19
N MET A 475 -10.80 -5.14 -3.46
CA MET A 475 -10.35 -6.53 -3.65
C MET A 475 -11.42 -7.47 -3.12
N VAL A 476 -11.48 -8.70 -3.64
CA VAL A 476 -12.39 -9.73 -3.12
C VAL A 476 -11.60 -10.76 -2.35
N SER A 477 -11.78 -10.80 -1.03
CA SER A 477 -11.21 -11.83 -0.17
C SER A 477 -12.21 -12.96 0.02
N LEU A 478 -11.75 -14.20 -0.16
CA LEU A 478 -12.51 -15.42 0.04
C LEU A 478 -11.74 -16.29 1.03
N GLN A 479 -12.27 -16.47 2.23
CA GLN A 479 -11.65 -17.34 3.23
C GLN A 479 -11.88 -18.79 2.83
N CYS A 480 -10.82 -19.61 2.84
CA CYS A 480 -10.92 -21.04 2.65
C CYS A 480 -10.56 -21.78 3.94
N GLU A 481 -11.12 -22.99 4.08
CA GLU A 481 -10.67 -23.94 5.10
C GLU A 481 -9.21 -24.29 4.82
N ARG A 482 -8.38 -24.39 5.87
CA ARG A 482 -6.95 -24.72 5.72
C ARG A 482 -6.84 -26.11 5.08
N ASN A 483 -6.52 -26.14 3.79
CA ASN A 483 -6.40 -27.38 3.05
C ASN A 483 -5.05 -28.05 3.34
N SER A 484 -5.08 -29.37 3.56
CA SER A 484 -3.90 -30.23 3.45
C SER A 484 -3.52 -30.43 1.98
N ASN A 485 -2.22 -30.57 1.72
CA ASN A 485 -1.55 -30.60 0.42
C ASN A 485 -2.36 -31.24 -0.74
N GLY A 486 -2.52 -30.52 -1.85
CA GLY A 486 -3.06 -31.07 -3.11
C GLY A 486 -2.97 -30.11 -4.29
N VAL A 487 -2.66 -30.63 -5.47
CA VAL A 487 -2.86 -29.88 -6.73
C VAL A 487 -4.35 -29.91 -7.06
N THR A 488 -4.96 -28.74 -7.26
CA THR A 488 -6.41 -28.65 -7.46
C THR A 488 -6.75 -27.77 -8.65
N ASP A 489 -7.83 -28.14 -9.33
CA ASP A 489 -8.38 -27.35 -10.42
C ASP A 489 -9.23 -26.21 -9.83
N CYS A 490 -8.86 -24.97 -10.13
CA CYS A 490 -9.63 -23.79 -9.77
C CYS A 490 -10.45 -23.35 -10.99
N HIS A 491 -11.77 -23.35 -10.87
CA HIS A 491 -12.69 -22.86 -11.90
C HIS A 491 -13.26 -21.50 -11.48
N TYR A 492 -13.19 -20.51 -12.36
CA TYR A 492 -13.69 -19.17 -12.12
C TYR A 492 -14.78 -18.82 -13.13
N LYS A 493 -15.95 -18.37 -12.65
CA LYS A 493 -17.08 -17.97 -13.49
C LYS A 493 -17.63 -16.62 -13.04
N VAL A 494 -17.69 -15.67 -13.97
CA VAL A 494 -18.30 -14.35 -13.80
C VAL A 494 -18.94 -13.87 -15.08
N ASP A 495 -20.15 -13.31 -14.97
CA ASP A 495 -20.81 -12.64 -16.09
C ASP A 495 -20.49 -11.14 -16.04
N ILE A 496 -20.03 -10.59 -17.18
CA ILE A 496 -19.50 -9.22 -17.26
C ILE A 496 -20.28 -8.43 -18.29
N ASN A 497 -20.88 -7.32 -17.86
CA ASN A 497 -21.57 -6.37 -18.73
C ASN A 497 -20.65 -5.15 -19.03
N SER A 498 -19.49 -5.33 -19.69
CA SER A 498 -18.66 -4.20 -20.18
C SER A 498 -17.48 -4.61 -21.09
N LYS A 499 -16.77 -3.62 -21.66
CA LYS A 499 -15.62 -3.76 -22.58
C LYS A 499 -14.50 -4.62 -21.99
N ARG A 500 -14.08 -5.68 -22.70
CA ARG A 500 -13.00 -6.65 -22.41
C ARG A 500 -11.88 -6.15 -21.45
N PRO A 501 -12.05 -6.23 -20.11
CA PRO A 501 -10.94 -5.97 -19.18
C PRO A 501 -9.81 -7.01 -19.32
N PRO A 502 -8.59 -6.69 -18.82
CA PRO A 502 -7.52 -7.67 -18.60
C PRO A 502 -8.01 -8.90 -17.83
N PRO A 503 -7.27 -10.02 -17.90
CA PRO A 503 -7.60 -11.20 -17.11
C PRO A 503 -7.62 -10.88 -15.61
N PRO A 504 -8.59 -11.42 -14.86
CA PRO A 504 -8.58 -11.35 -13.41
C PRO A 504 -7.35 -12.04 -12.86
N ILE A 505 -6.90 -11.60 -11.70
CA ILE A 505 -5.73 -12.15 -11.02
C ILE A 505 -6.23 -12.82 -9.76
N LEU A 506 -5.94 -14.11 -9.62
CA LEU A 506 -6.15 -14.86 -8.39
C LEU A 506 -4.85 -14.83 -7.59
N CYS A 507 -4.93 -14.44 -6.33
CA CYS A 507 -3.83 -14.49 -5.40
C CYS A 507 -4.14 -15.52 -4.31
N THR A 508 -3.17 -16.35 -3.95
CA THR A 508 -3.29 -17.31 -2.85
C THR A 508 -2.45 -16.83 -1.68
N VAL A 509 -3.05 -16.75 -0.50
CA VAL A 509 -2.37 -16.40 0.76
C VAL A 509 -2.03 -17.69 1.49
N HIS A 510 -0.74 -17.95 1.68
CA HIS A 510 -0.23 -19.15 2.32
C HIS A 510 0.20 -18.83 3.76
N ASP A 511 -0.18 -19.67 4.71
CA ASP A 511 0.42 -19.69 6.04
C ASP A 511 1.81 -20.32 5.95
N THR A 512 2.79 -19.66 6.56
CA THR A 512 4.21 -20.04 6.47
C THR A 512 4.93 -19.70 7.77
N PHE A 513 6.14 -20.22 7.97
CA PHE A 513 6.89 -19.98 9.20
C PHE A 513 8.35 -19.66 8.92
N GLN A 514 8.88 -18.66 9.61
CA GLN A 514 10.32 -18.40 9.67
C GLN A 514 10.88 -19.11 10.89
N LEU A 515 11.69 -20.15 10.64
CA LEU A 515 12.28 -21.01 11.65
C LEU A 515 13.77 -20.72 11.78
N PHE A 516 14.15 -20.09 12.90
CA PHE A 516 15.53 -19.80 13.26
C PHE A 516 16.02 -20.87 14.24
N SER A 517 16.77 -21.84 13.75
CA SER A 517 17.18 -23.02 14.55
C SER A 517 18.70 -23.08 14.77
N PRO A 518 19.17 -23.26 16.01
CA PRO A 518 20.59 -23.53 16.30
C PRO A 518 21.11 -24.77 15.57
N ASN A 519 20.27 -25.80 15.43
CA ASN A 519 20.64 -27.10 14.87
C ASN A 519 21.01 -27.05 13.38
N GLN A 520 20.62 -25.98 12.68
CA GLN A 520 21.01 -25.71 11.29
C GLN A 520 22.17 -24.70 11.19
N GLY A 521 23.09 -24.70 12.16
CA GLY A 521 24.14 -23.68 12.26
C GLY A 521 23.59 -22.29 12.54
N GLY A 522 22.40 -22.22 13.17
CA GLY A 522 21.66 -20.99 13.43
C GLY A 522 21.10 -20.30 12.19
N SER A 523 21.00 -20.95 11.02
CA SER A 523 20.37 -20.35 9.85
C SER A 523 18.84 -20.32 9.97
N CYS A 524 18.21 -19.36 9.27
CA CYS A 524 16.76 -19.31 9.13
C CYS A 524 16.34 -20.06 7.88
N HIS A 525 15.29 -20.87 7.96
CA HIS A 525 14.59 -21.38 6.78
C HIS A 525 13.11 -20.99 6.84
N TYR A 526 12.51 -20.87 5.66
CA TYR A 526 11.09 -20.59 5.51
C TYR A 526 10.39 -21.92 5.27
N ASP A 527 9.50 -22.30 6.18
CA ASP A 527 8.72 -23.51 6.09
C ASP A 527 7.39 -23.22 5.39
N THR A 528 7.20 -23.89 4.26
CA THR A 528 5.98 -23.87 3.46
C THR A 528 5.36 -25.26 3.37
N THR A 529 5.93 -26.26 4.04
CA THR A 529 5.59 -27.68 3.91
C THR A 529 4.73 -28.17 5.07
N HIS A 530 4.98 -27.66 6.27
CA HIS A 530 4.26 -28.05 7.46
C HIS A 530 3.12 -27.07 7.80
N SER A 531 2.02 -27.62 8.29
CA SER A 531 0.92 -26.87 8.87
C SER A 531 1.33 -26.25 10.21
N PHE A 532 0.54 -25.27 10.68
CA PHE A 532 0.75 -24.67 12.01
C PHE A 532 0.87 -25.72 13.12
N ASP A 533 -0.05 -26.70 13.14
CA ASP A 533 -0.08 -27.73 14.19
C ASP A 533 1.14 -28.66 14.12
N GLU A 534 1.66 -28.93 12.93
CA GLU A 534 2.87 -29.74 12.72
C GLU A 534 4.11 -28.97 13.19
N VAL A 535 4.25 -27.70 12.81
CA VAL A 535 5.37 -26.85 13.26
C VAL A 535 5.38 -26.74 14.79
N ILE A 536 4.22 -26.52 15.42
CA ILE A 536 4.13 -26.43 16.88
C ILE A 536 4.41 -27.79 17.55
N LYS A 537 3.95 -28.90 16.98
CA LYS A 537 4.22 -30.25 17.51
C LYS A 537 5.68 -30.64 17.40
N ASP A 538 6.37 -30.30 16.31
CA ASP A 538 7.79 -30.58 16.13
C ASP A 538 8.67 -29.79 17.10
N ILE A 539 8.28 -28.56 17.44
CA ILE A 539 8.91 -27.79 18.53
C ILE A 539 8.69 -28.48 19.89
N GLY A 540 7.53 -29.11 20.10
CA GLY A 540 7.21 -29.88 21.30
C GLY A 540 7.90 -31.26 21.38
N ALA A 541 8.11 -31.92 20.24
CA ALA A 541 8.70 -33.27 20.17
C ALA A 541 10.22 -33.31 20.44
N GLN A 542 10.91 -32.17 20.35
CA GLN A 542 12.29 -32.02 20.85
C GLN A 542 12.41 -32.12 22.39
N GLN A 543 11.31 -32.39 23.12
CA GLN A 543 11.30 -32.62 24.57
C GLN A 543 11.50 -34.10 24.98
N GLN A 544 11.68 -35.05 24.05
CA GLN A 544 11.77 -36.49 24.40
C GLN A 544 12.99 -37.25 23.84
N LEU A 545 14.10 -36.57 23.54
CA LEU A 545 15.38 -37.24 23.26
C LEU A 545 16.50 -36.73 24.16
#